data_AF-T0Z312-F1
#
_entry.id   AF-T0Z312-F1
#
_cell.length_a   1.000
_cell.length_b   1.000
_cell.length_c   1.000
_cell.angle_alpha   90.00
_cell.angle_beta   90.00
_cell.angle_gamma   90.00
#
_symmetry.space_group_name_H-M   'P 1'
#
loop_
_entity.id
_entity.type
_entity.pdbx_description
1 polymer ?
#
loop_
_entity_poly.entity_id
_entity_poly.type
_entity_poly.pdbx_seq_one_letter_code
_entity_poly.pdbx_strand_id
1 'polypeptide(L)'
;IKQPGFVVVRQLILPDMKTAQAVAKTLRKSHGFGKAIHRYNGGPVGKIFEGTVPPQFAKYFFGLPAGKVTGPLALKDGVHYFKIDKVERGKLLSFDEARSGISQFLTSQQKQERYQAFLNSLRAKTKIAIDQKGLGEVMGAATTASTGADPGSK
;
A
#
# COMPACT_ATOMS: atom_id res chain seq x y z
N ILE A 1 12.32 2.48 -21.89
CA ILE A 1 11.17 2.49 -20.94
C ILE A 1 11.62 3.11 -19.64
N LYS A 2 10.83 3.98 -19.02
CA LYS A 2 11.19 4.60 -17.75
C LYS A 2 10.81 3.64 -16.61
N GLN A 3 11.80 3.08 -15.92
CA GLN A 3 11.56 2.40 -14.66
C GLN A 3 11.44 3.47 -13.56
N PRO A 4 10.29 3.58 -12.87
CA PRO A 4 10.13 4.56 -11.81
C PRO A 4 11.08 4.24 -10.65
N GLY A 5 11.61 5.29 -10.02
CA GLY A 5 12.33 5.13 -8.76
C GLY A 5 11.40 4.60 -7.67
N PHE A 6 11.96 4.09 -6.59
CA PHE A 6 11.18 3.71 -5.42
C PHE A 6 11.95 3.93 -4.13
N VAL A 7 11.21 4.11 -3.04
CA VAL A 7 11.76 4.11 -1.68
C VAL A 7 11.18 2.95 -0.89
N VAL A 8 11.98 2.37 -0.01
CA VAL A 8 11.51 1.42 1.01
C VAL A 8 11.33 2.18 2.30
N VAL A 9 10.15 2.08 2.89
CA VAL A 9 9.79 2.87 4.06
C VAL A 9 9.13 2.06 5.15
N ARG A 10 9.38 2.50 6.39
CA ARG A 10 8.64 2.09 7.59
C ARG A 10 7.89 3.30 8.14
N GLN A 11 6.73 3.07 8.71
CA GLN A 11 5.89 4.09 9.33
C GLN A 11 5.75 3.88 10.84
N LEU A 12 5.36 4.94 11.50
CA LEU A 12 4.99 4.99 12.90
C LEU A 12 3.76 5.89 13.03
N ILE A 13 2.68 5.36 13.57
CA ILE A 13 1.41 6.08 13.77
C ILE A 13 1.29 6.43 15.25
N LEU A 14 1.09 7.71 15.52
CA LEU A 14 0.88 8.26 16.85
C LEU A 14 -0.55 8.79 16.99
N PRO A 15 -1.13 8.72 18.20
CA PRO A 15 -2.52 9.10 18.42
C PRO A 15 -2.77 10.59 18.20
N ASP A 16 -1.79 11.44 18.52
CA ASP A 16 -1.98 12.90 18.51
C ASP A 16 -0.68 13.67 18.21
N MET A 17 -0.84 14.95 17.85
CA MET A 17 0.27 15.82 17.46
C MET A 17 1.19 16.18 18.63
N LYS A 18 0.70 16.23 19.87
CA LYS A 18 1.50 16.54 21.06
C LYS A 18 2.48 15.39 21.34
N THR A 19 1.99 14.15 21.31
CA THR A 19 2.83 12.95 21.42
C THR A 19 3.85 12.89 20.28
N ALA A 20 3.40 13.14 19.05
CA ALA A 20 4.26 13.19 17.86
C ALA A 20 5.41 14.20 17.99
N GLN A 21 5.17 15.38 18.55
CA GLN A 21 6.21 16.39 18.78
C GLN A 21 7.17 15.99 19.90
N ALA A 22 6.65 15.44 21.00
CA ALA A 22 7.46 15.01 22.15
C ALA A 22 8.51 13.96 21.77
N VAL A 23 8.17 13.02 20.89
CA VAL A 23 9.09 11.95 20.46
C VAL A 23 9.95 12.33 19.25
N ALA A 24 9.69 13.46 18.58
CA ALA A 24 10.30 13.83 17.31
C ALA A 24 11.84 13.83 17.33
N LYS A 25 12.45 14.33 18.42
CA LYS A 25 13.91 14.33 18.61
C LYS A 25 14.44 12.91 18.77
N THR A 26 13.73 12.07 19.51
CA THR A 26 14.11 10.68 19.76
C THR A 26 14.04 9.87 18.47
N LEU A 27 12.98 10.01 17.67
CA LEU A 27 12.80 9.27 16.42
C LEU A 27 13.96 9.46 15.43
N ARG A 28 14.54 10.67 15.38
CA ARG A 28 15.66 11.00 14.48
C ARG A 28 17.01 10.44 14.92
N LYS A 29 17.13 9.88 16.14
CA LYS A 29 18.34 9.20 16.60
C LYS A 29 18.46 7.82 15.94
N SER A 30 19.70 7.33 15.78
CA SER A 30 20.05 6.09 15.06
C SER A 30 19.16 4.87 15.41
N HIS A 31 18.67 4.77 16.65
CA HIS A 31 17.83 3.65 17.13
C HIS A 31 16.46 4.07 17.69
N GLY A 32 16.14 5.37 17.68
CA GLY A 32 14.89 5.84 18.30
C GLY A 32 13.65 5.39 17.53
N PHE A 33 13.71 5.44 16.20
CA PHE A 33 12.60 4.98 15.35
C PHE A 33 12.30 3.49 15.53
N GLY A 34 13.34 2.65 15.54
CA GLY A 34 13.17 1.19 15.71
C GLY A 34 12.57 0.83 17.07
N LYS A 35 13.01 1.47 18.15
CA LYS A 35 12.41 1.29 19.49
C LYS A 35 10.96 1.76 19.54
N ALA A 36 10.63 2.84 18.83
CA ALA A 36 9.27 3.39 18.80
C ALA A 36 8.28 2.47 18.06
N ILE A 37 8.72 1.73 17.03
CA ILE A 37 7.86 0.76 16.31
C ILE A 37 7.27 -0.29 17.26
N HIS A 38 8.00 -0.73 18.28
CA HIS A 38 7.49 -1.70 19.25
C HIS A 38 6.55 -1.07 20.29
N ARG A 39 6.57 0.25 20.44
CA ARG A 39 5.81 0.98 21.46
C ARG A 39 4.51 1.58 20.92
N TYR A 40 4.50 1.95 19.64
CA TYR A 40 3.34 2.54 18.98
C TYR A 40 2.95 1.67 17.78
N ASN A 41 1.90 2.05 17.07
CA ASN A 41 1.46 1.33 15.89
C ASN A 41 2.40 1.64 14.70
N GLY A 42 3.51 0.91 14.61
CA GLY A 42 4.53 1.08 13.58
C GLY A 42 4.83 -0.20 12.83
N GLY A 43 5.36 -0.06 11.61
CA GLY A 43 5.64 -1.22 10.77
C GLY A 43 6.15 -0.86 9.37
N PRO A 44 6.50 -1.87 8.56
CA PRO A 44 6.85 -1.68 7.15
C PRO A 44 5.63 -1.23 6.34
N VAL A 45 5.82 -0.20 5.52
CA VAL A 45 4.88 0.16 4.45
C VAL A 45 5.26 -0.57 3.16
N GLY A 46 6.56 -0.79 2.95
CA GLY A 46 7.08 -1.47 1.77
C GLY A 46 7.63 -0.50 0.72
N LYS A 47 7.52 -0.87 -0.56
CA LYS A 47 8.03 -0.07 -1.69
C LYS A 47 6.99 0.95 -2.12
N ILE A 48 7.38 2.22 -2.09
CA ILE A 48 6.60 3.34 -2.65
C ILE A 48 7.30 3.79 -3.93
N PHE A 49 6.57 3.76 -5.06
CA PHE A 49 7.11 4.14 -6.36
C PHE A 49 6.89 5.62 -6.65
N GLU A 50 7.80 6.22 -7.41
CA GLU A 50 7.62 7.58 -7.91
C GLU A 50 6.32 7.67 -8.73
N GLY A 51 5.50 8.69 -8.44
CA GLY A 51 4.21 8.90 -9.11
C GLY A 51 3.02 8.16 -8.51
N THR A 52 3.21 7.23 -7.57
CA THR A 52 2.07 6.60 -6.83
C THR A 52 1.61 7.41 -5.63
N VAL A 53 2.38 8.43 -5.25
CA VAL A 53 2.11 9.30 -4.09
C VAL A 53 1.62 10.66 -4.58
N PRO A 54 0.58 11.24 -3.95
CA PRO A 54 0.13 12.59 -4.25
C PRO A 54 1.28 13.61 -4.17
N PRO A 55 1.35 14.61 -5.08
CA PRO A 55 2.47 15.55 -5.17
C PRO A 55 2.80 16.25 -3.83
N GLN A 56 1.78 16.59 -3.05
CA GLN A 56 1.92 17.20 -1.72
C GLN A 56 2.72 16.36 -0.72
N PHE A 57 2.71 15.02 -0.87
CA PHE A 57 3.42 14.09 0.01
C PHE A 57 4.72 13.57 -0.59
N ALA A 58 4.96 13.74 -1.89
CA ALA A 58 6.16 13.24 -2.57
C ALA A 58 7.47 13.71 -1.90
N LYS A 59 7.52 14.96 -1.42
CA LYS A 59 8.69 15.52 -0.72
C LYS A 59 9.06 14.77 0.58
N TYR A 60 8.10 14.13 1.24
CA TYR A 60 8.34 13.38 2.47
C TYR A 60 9.10 12.07 2.20
N PHE A 61 8.96 11.52 0.99
CA PHE A 61 9.48 10.21 0.61
C PHE A 61 10.69 10.30 -0.33
N PHE A 62 10.62 11.13 -1.37
CA PHE A 62 11.64 11.24 -2.41
C PHE A 62 12.60 12.44 -2.21
N GLY A 63 12.35 13.29 -1.22
CA GLY A 63 13.19 14.45 -0.91
C GLY A 63 14.32 14.19 0.11
N LEU A 64 14.41 12.98 0.66
CA LEU A 64 15.32 12.66 1.77
C LEU A 64 16.19 11.43 1.47
N PRO A 65 17.45 11.42 1.96
CA PRO A 65 18.31 10.25 1.83
C PRO A 65 17.87 9.10 2.74
N ALA A 66 18.37 7.90 2.43
CA ALA A 66 18.20 6.73 3.27
C ALA A 66 18.69 6.98 4.71
N GLY A 67 18.01 6.36 5.67
CA GLY A 67 18.21 6.52 7.11
C GLY A 67 17.47 7.70 7.73
N LYS A 68 16.95 8.65 6.95
CA LYS A 68 16.26 9.84 7.48
C LYS A 68 14.81 9.55 7.86
N VAL A 69 14.35 10.29 8.86
CA VAL A 69 12.97 10.29 9.34
C VAL A 69 12.27 11.56 8.88
N THR A 70 11.04 11.40 8.41
CA THR A 70 10.17 12.44 7.84
C THR A 70 8.82 12.48 8.58
N GLY A 71 8.15 13.63 8.54
CA GLY A 71 6.96 13.92 9.34
C GLY A 71 7.21 15.01 10.41
N PRO A 72 6.22 15.30 11.26
CA PRO A 72 4.93 14.61 11.38
C PRO A 72 3.97 14.92 10.22
N LEU A 73 3.13 13.95 9.85
CA LEU A 73 2.06 14.10 8.86
C LEU A 73 0.71 13.70 9.46
N ALA A 74 -0.23 14.62 9.54
CA ALA A 74 -1.58 14.31 10.00
C ALA A 74 -2.39 13.65 8.88
N LEU A 75 -2.85 12.43 9.12
CA LEU A 75 -3.75 11.66 8.26
C LEU A 75 -5.01 11.28 9.06
N LYS A 76 -5.99 10.67 8.39
CA LYS A 76 -7.32 10.37 8.99
C LYS A 76 -7.24 9.45 10.21
N ASP A 77 -6.23 8.60 10.25
CA ASP A 77 -5.99 7.56 11.24
C ASP A 77 -4.95 7.96 12.30
N GLY A 78 -4.46 9.20 12.28
CA GLY A 78 -3.55 9.74 13.29
C GLY A 78 -2.39 10.53 12.71
N VAL A 79 -1.28 10.60 13.46
CA VAL A 79 -0.09 11.36 13.09
C VAL A 79 1.05 10.42 12.71
N HIS A 80 1.49 10.51 11.47
CA HIS A 80 2.46 9.59 10.88
C HIS A 80 3.87 10.19 10.85
N TYR A 81 4.85 9.36 11.22
CA TYR A 81 6.24 9.54 10.83
C TYR A 81 6.69 8.40 9.95
N PHE A 82 7.54 8.69 8.97
CA PHE A 82 8.14 7.67 8.12
C PHE A 82 9.65 7.69 8.23
N LYS A 83 10.28 6.53 8.12
CA LYS A 83 11.73 6.38 7.97
C LYS A 83 12.04 5.80 6.61
N ILE A 84 12.94 6.46 5.89
CA ILE A 84 13.42 5.99 4.60
C ILE A 84 14.51 4.95 4.86
N ASP A 85 14.26 3.70 4.53
CA ASP A 85 15.25 2.63 4.71
C ASP A 85 16.13 2.48 3.46
N LYS A 86 15.55 2.66 2.27
CA LYS A 86 16.27 2.59 0.99
C LYS A 86 15.72 3.62 0.00
N VAL A 87 16.58 4.20 -0.80
CA VAL A 87 16.22 5.03 -1.97
C VAL A 87 16.79 4.40 -3.22
N GLU A 88 15.95 4.15 -4.21
CA GLU A 88 16.32 3.70 -5.54
C GLU A 88 15.85 4.75 -6.55
N ARG A 89 16.78 5.31 -7.34
CA ARG A 89 16.43 6.32 -8.34
C ARG A 89 15.86 5.67 -9.60
N GLY A 90 14.91 6.35 -10.22
CA GLY A 90 14.38 5.93 -11.51
C GLY A 90 15.47 5.94 -12.57
N LYS A 91 15.40 4.98 -13.50
CA LYS A 91 16.35 4.86 -14.61
C LYS A 91 15.62 4.64 -15.93
N LEU A 92 16.22 5.14 -17.00
CA LEU A 92 15.80 4.77 -18.34
C LEU A 92 16.40 3.39 -18.64
N LEU A 93 15.53 2.41 -18.85
CA LEU A 93 15.94 1.11 -19.36
C LEU A 93 16.06 1.17 -20.88
N SER A 94 17.12 0.53 -21.40
CA SER A 94 17.23 0.22 -22.82
C SER A 94 16.10 -0.72 -23.26
N PHE A 95 15.90 -0.85 -24.58
CA PHE A 95 14.90 -1.79 -25.09
C PHE A 95 15.20 -3.22 -24.65
N ASP A 96 16.46 -3.65 -24.74
CA ASP A 96 16.84 -5.02 -24.41
C ASP A 96 16.67 -5.32 -22.91
N GLU A 97 16.99 -4.37 -22.02
CA GLU A 97 16.77 -4.52 -20.58
C GLU A 97 15.27 -4.59 -20.24
N ALA A 98 14.44 -3.82 -20.95
CA ALA A 98 13.00 -3.78 -20.70
C ALA A 98 12.23 -4.91 -21.40
N ARG A 99 12.82 -5.55 -22.42
CA ARG A 99 12.15 -6.50 -23.33
C ARG A 99 11.38 -7.58 -22.56
N SER A 100 12.03 -8.25 -21.60
CA SER A 100 11.40 -9.30 -20.81
C SER A 100 10.19 -8.80 -20.02
N GLY A 101 10.31 -7.64 -19.36
CA GLY A 101 9.22 -7.04 -18.60
C GLY A 101 8.04 -6.62 -19.49
N ILE A 102 8.31 -6.05 -20.67
CA ILE A 102 7.27 -5.72 -21.66
C ILE A 102 6.56 -6.99 -22.12
N SER A 103 7.31 -8.02 -22.51
CA SER A 103 6.74 -9.28 -23.00
C SER A 103 5.85 -9.92 -21.93
N GLN A 104 6.27 -9.93 -20.67
CA GLN A 104 5.47 -10.47 -19.57
C GLN A 104 4.21 -9.66 -19.30
N PHE A 105 4.31 -8.31 -19.32
CA PHE A 105 3.18 -7.42 -19.18
C PHE A 105 2.13 -7.64 -20.28
N LEU A 106 2.54 -7.60 -21.55
CA LEU A 106 1.65 -7.81 -22.69
C LEU A 106 1.03 -9.21 -22.69
N THR A 107 1.82 -10.23 -22.33
CA THR A 107 1.31 -11.60 -22.20
C THR A 107 0.25 -11.70 -21.12
N SER A 108 0.46 -11.09 -19.95
CA SER A 108 -0.52 -11.10 -18.87
C SER A 108 -1.79 -10.36 -19.24
N GLN A 109 -1.66 -9.20 -19.91
CA GLN A 109 -2.80 -8.43 -20.39
C GLN A 109 -3.63 -9.25 -21.37
N GLN A 110 -3.00 -9.85 -22.39
CA GLN A 110 -3.70 -10.65 -23.39
C GLN A 110 -4.35 -11.90 -22.77
N LYS A 111 -3.68 -12.54 -21.80
CA LYS A 111 -4.28 -13.66 -21.05
C LYS A 111 -5.54 -13.21 -20.30
N GLN A 112 -5.49 -12.08 -19.60
CA GLN A 112 -6.64 -11.56 -18.87
C GLN A 112 -7.81 -11.24 -19.80
N GLU A 113 -7.54 -10.59 -20.92
CA GLU A 113 -8.55 -10.28 -21.94
C GLU A 113 -9.20 -11.55 -22.52
N ARG A 114 -8.38 -12.54 -22.92
CA ARG A 114 -8.88 -13.82 -23.45
C ARG A 114 -9.65 -14.60 -22.41
N TYR A 115 -9.18 -14.62 -21.17
CA TYR A 115 -9.87 -15.29 -20.07
C TYR A 115 -11.23 -14.66 -19.81
N GLN A 116 -11.32 -13.33 -19.78
CA GLN A 116 -12.58 -12.62 -19.61
C GLN A 116 -13.53 -12.87 -20.78
N ALA A 117 -13.04 -12.84 -22.02
CA ALA A 117 -13.82 -13.18 -23.20
C ALA A 117 -14.35 -14.63 -23.15
N PHE A 118 -13.51 -15.56 -22.72
CA PHE A 118 -13.89 -16.96 -22.55
C PHE A 118 -14.99 -17.11 -21.47
N LEU A 119 -14.82 -16.50 -20.29
CA LEU A 119 -15.84 -16.50 -19.24
C LEU A 119 -17.17 -15.93 -19.72
N ASN A 120 -17.13 -14.81 -20.46
CA ASN A 120 -18.34 -14.20 -21.02
C ASN A 120 -19.02 -15.15 -22.02
N SER A 121 -18.24 -15.85 -22.85
CA SER A 121 -18.77 -16.84 -23.79
C SER A 121 -19.43 -18.05 -23.10
N LEU A 122 -18.89 -18.51 -21.97
CA LEU A 122 -19.48 -19.57 -21.17
C LEU A 122 -20.80 -19.10 -20.55
N ARG A 123 -20.79 -17.92 -19.90
CA ARG A 123 -22.00 -17.32 -19.31
C ARG A 123 -23.11 -17.13 -20.33
N ALA A 124 -22.81 -16.71 -21.56
CA ALA A 124 -23.81 -16.54 -22.62
C ALA A 124 -24.42 -17.86 -23.10
N LYS A 125 -23.66 -18.96 -23.05
CA LYS A 125 -24.10 -20.30 -23.48
C LYS A 125 -24.82 -21.08 -22.38
N THR A 126 -24.80 -20.61 -21.13
CA THR A 126 -25.35 -21.34 -19.99
C THR A 126 -26.44 -20.52 -19.31
N LYS A 127 -27.60 -21.14 -19.04
CA LYS A 127 -28.68 -20.50 -18.30
C LYS A 127 -28.31 -20.47 -16.81
N ILE A 128 -27.67 -19.39 -16.37
CA ILE A 128 -27.31 -19.20 -14.96
C ILE A 128 -28.55 -18.70 -14.22
N ALA A 129 -29.17 -19.58 -13.42
CA ALA A 129 -30.21 -19.21 -12.47
C ALA A 129 -29.56 -19.01 -11.09
N ILE A 130 -29.54 -17.77 -10.61
CA ILE A 130 -29.04 -17.44 -9.27
C ILE A 130 -30.20 -17.65 -8.30
N ASP A 131 -30.05 -18.58 -7.36
CA ASP A 131 -30.96 -18.68 -6.22
C ASP A 131 -30.75 -17.46 -5.32
N GLN A 132 -31.61 -16.45 -5.50
CA GLN A 132 -31.54 -15.19 -4.78
C GLN A 132 -31.73 -15.37 -3.27
N LYS A 133 -32.45 -16.42 -2.83
CA LYS A 133 -32.70 -16.68 -1.42
C LYS A 133 -31.45 -17.24 -0.75
N GLY A 134 -30.86 -18.28 -1.34
CA GLY A 134 -29.59 -18.83 -0.86
C GLY A 134 -28.44 -17.81 -0.90
N LEU A 135 -28.36 -16.99 -1.95
CA LEU A 135 -27.35 -15.93 -2.04
C LEU A 135 -27.49 -14.88 -0.91
N GLY A 136 -28.72 -14.52 -0.55
CA GLY A 136 -29.00 -13.61 0.56
C GLY A 136 -28.54 -14.16 1.91
N GLU A 137 -28.68 -15.46 2.14
CA GLU A 137 -28.21 -16.14 3.36
C GLU A 137 -26.67 -16.15 3.43
N VAL A 138 -25.98 -16.45 2.32
CA VAL A 138 -24.50 -16.47 2.29
C VAL A 138 -23.91 -15.06 2.38
N MET A 139 -24.52 -14.07 1.70
CA MET A 139 -24.09 -12.67 1.81
C MET A 139 -24.42 -12.07 3.18
N GLY A 140 -25.55 -12.45 3.77
CA GLY A 140 -25.91 -12.10 5.14
C GLY A 140 -24.89 -12.66 6.14
N ALA A 141 -24.52 -13.94 6.00
CA ALA A 141 -23.49 -14.59 6.81
C ALA A 141 -22.09 -13.97 6.61
N ALA A 142 -21.74 -13.59 5.38
CA ALA A 142 -20.47 -12.92 5.09
C ALA A 142 -20.43 -11.47 5.63
N THR A 143 -21.57 -10.78 5.64
CA THR A 143 -21.71 -9.44 6.21
C THR A 143 -21.64 -9.49 7.73
N THR A 144 -22.31 -10.46 8.38
CA THR A 144 -22.25 -10.64 9.85
C THR A 144 -20.88 -11.13 10.34
N ALA A 145 -20.15 -11.91 9.54
CA ALA A 145 -18.77 -12.30 9.84
C ALA A 145 -17.77 -11.14 9.74
N SER A 146 -18.07 -10.08 8.99
CA SER A 146 -17.25 -8.86 8.91
C SER A 146 -17.58 -7.82 9.99
N THR A 147 -18.76 -7.87 10.62
CA THR A 147 -19.18 -6.95 11.71
C THR A 147 -18.95 -7.52 13.12
N GLY A 148 -18.47 -8.76 13.23
CA GLY A 148 -18.20 -9.46 14.50
C GLY A 148 -16.80 -9.22 15.08
N ALA A 149 -16.29 -7.99 15.09
CA ALA A 149 -15.09 -7.63 15.85
C ALA A 149 -15.12 -6.15 16.28
N ASP A 150 -16.11 -5.78 17.11
CA ASP A 150 -15.87 -4.90 18.27
C ASP A 150 -17.03 -5.01 19.29
N PRO A 151 -16.90 -5.83 20.35
CA PRO A 151 -17.80 -5.76 21.48
C PRO A 151 -17.25 -4.74 22.50
N GLY A 152 -17.64 -3.48 22.31
CA GLY A 152 -17.98 -2.55 23.39
C GLY A 152 -16.84 -1.90 24.18
N SER A 153 -16.89 -0.58 24.27
CA SER A 153 -16.73 0.13 25.55
C SER A 153 -17.36 1.53 25.51
N LYS A 154 -18.50 1.61 26.20
CA LYS A 154 -19.15 2.75 26.88
C LYS A 154 -19.34 4.08 26.16
#